data_AF-A0A290Q867-F1
#
_entry.id   AF-A0A290Q867-F1
#
_cell.length_a   1.000
_cell.length_b   1.000
_cell.length_c   1.000
_cell.angle_alpha   90.00
_cell.angle_beta   90.00
_cell.angle_gamma   90.00
#
_symmetry.space_group_name_H-M   'P 1'
#
loop_
_entity.id
_entity.type
_entity.pdbx_description
1 polymer ?
#
loop_
_entity_poly.entity_id
_entity_poly.type
_entity_poly.pdbx_seq_one_letter_code
_entity_poly.pdbx_strand_id
1 'polypeptide(L)'
;MANNPPPLPSEILSRVLRVASMDGRLLMIVAGTMAILHAAAHQSTGAIVGVLVAGTGAIELHGASQLRSGDPRGMDWLVRSQLLLLATMLLYSAYQLTHFDPATVEQIPFTPEQLEAFKVYRLSKETAVYYAHIISYTTVGLVTLIYQGLMALYYHRRRSAVATALDEELFDALDDRD
;
A
#
# COMPACT_ATOMS: atom_id res chain seq x y z
N MET A 1 21.69 3.40 -25.05
CA MET A 1 20.94 3.77 -23.83
C MET A 1 20.84 5.28 -23.81
N ALA A 2 19.64 5.85 -23.90
CA ALA A 2 19.48 7.31 -23.92
C ALA A 2 19.95 7.87 -22.57
N ASN A 3 21.01 8.67 -22.60
CA ASN A 3 21.60 9.32 -21.43
C ASN A 3 20.74 10.56 -21.11
N ASN A 4 19.55 10.33 -20.56
CA ASN A 4 18.73 11.44 -20.09
C ASN A 4 19.49 12.13 -18.94
N PRO A 5 19.59 13.48 -18.95
CA PRO A 5 20.20 14.21 -17.85
C PRO A 5 19.51 13.84 -16.52
N PRO A 6 20.26 13.83 -15.40
CA PRO A 6 19.68 13.55 -14.11
C PRO A 6 18.54 14.54 -13.83
N PRO A 7 17.39 14.08 -13.30
CA PRO A 7 16.24 14.94 -13.06
C PRO A 7 16.58 16.02 -12.04
N LEU A 8 16.03 17.22 -12.24
CA LEU A 8 16.24 18.35 -11.35
C LEU A 8 15.60 18.09 -9.97
N PRO A 9 16.12 18.70 -8.88
CA PRO A 9 15.55 18.58 -7.54
C PRO A 9 14.04 18.90 -7.48
N SER A 10 13.60 20.00 -8.11
CA SER A 10 12.19 20.42 -8.18
C SER A 10 11.29 19.41 -8.90
N GLU A 11 11.79 18.76 -9.95
CA GLU A 11 11.09 17.67 -10.65
C GLU A 11 10.94 16.44 -9.75
N ILE A 12 11.96 16.12 -8.95
CA ILE A 12 11.92 15.03 -7.98
C ILE A 12 10.86 15.31 -6.92
N LEU A 13 10.85 16.52 -6.34
CA LEU A 13 9.84 16.94 -5.37
C LEU A 13 8.43 16.83 -5.95
N SER A 14 8.22 17.35 -7.16
CA SER A 14 6.93 17.26 -7.86
C SER A 14 6.46 15.83 -8.07
N ARG A 15 7.37 14.91 -8.42
CA ARG A 15 7.06 13.48 -8.58
C ARG A 15 6.71 12.83 -7.24
N VAL A 16 7.48 13.10 -6.19
CA VAL A 16 7.24 12.58 -4.83
C VAL A 16 5.86 13.03 -4.35
N LEU A 17 5.55 14.32 -4.47
CA LEU A 17 4.26 14.89 -4.07
C LEU A 17 3.09 14.27 -4.84
N ARG A 18 3.24 14.07 -6.15
CA ARG A 18 2.20 13.46 -6.98
C ARG A 18 1.95 12.01 -6.57
N VAL A 19 3.00 11.21 -6.46
CA VAL A 19 2.88 9.79 -6.11
C VAL A 19 2.29 9.64 -4.71
N ALA A 20 2.85 10.32 -3.70
CA ALA A 20 2.36 10.25 -2.33
C ALA A 20 0.90 10.71 -2.19
N SER A 21 0.50 11.76 -2.93
CA SER A 21 -0.88 12.25 -2.88
C SER A 21 -1.88 11.31 -3.55
N MET A 22 -1.47 10.65 -4.63
CA MET A 22 -2.33 9.68 -5.32
C MET A 22 -2.46 8.39 -4.51
N ASP A 23 -1.34 7.84 -4.05
CA ASP A 23 -1.30 6.60 -3.28
C ASP A 23 -2.07 6.75 -1.95
N GLY A 24 -1.75 7.80 -1.19
CA GLY A 24 -2.43 8.08 0.09
C GLY A 24 -3.95 8.25 -0.03
N ARG A 25 -4.44 8.90 -1.11
CA ARG A 25 -5.89 9.03 -1.37
C ARG A 25 -6.52 7.69 -1.71
N LEU A 26 -5.87 6.90 -2.57
CA LEU A 26 -6.37 5.60 -2.99
C LEU A 26 -6.50 4.66 -1.78
N LEU A 27 -5.45 4.57 -0.96
CA LEU A 27 -5.43 3.77 0.25
C LEU A 27 -6.54 4.18 1.21
N MET A 28 -6.66 5.48 1.49
CA MET A 28 -7.67 6.00 2.42
C MET A 28 -9.11 5.71 1.95
N ILE A 29 -9.41 5.94 0.67
CA ILE A 29 -10.77 5.75 0.13
C ILE A 29 -11.11 4.26 0.03
N VAL A 30 -10.26 3.47 -0.61
CA VAL A 30 -10.54 2.07 -0.90
C VAL A 30 -10.54 1.25 0.40
N ALA A 31 -9.47 1.35 1.21
CA ALA A 31 -9.39 0.59 2.44
C ALA A 31 -10.39 1.08 3.48
N GLY A 32 -10.68 2.39 3.54
CA GLY A 32 -11.71 2.94 4.42
C GLY A 32 -13.11 2.43 4.07
N THR A 33 -13.45 2.38 2.78
CA THR A 33 -14.74 1.81 2.33
C THR A 33 -14.83 0.33 2.68
N MET A 34 -13.77 -0.45 2.42
CA MET A 34 -13.74 -1.86 2.78
C MET A 34 -13.84 -2.09 4.29
N ALA A 35 -13.18 -1.25 5.09
CA ALA A 35 -13.28 -1.32 6.55
C ALA A 35 -14.72 -1.17 7.03
N ILE A 36 -15.45 -0.20 6.46
CA ILE A 36 -16.87 0.03 6.77
C ILE A 36 -17.72 -1.18 6.36
N LEU A 37 -17.50 -1.73 5.16
CA LEU A 37 -18.23 -2.90 4.68
C LEU A 37 -17.99 -4.13 5.57
N HIS A 38 -16.74 -4.40 5.95
CA HIS A 38 -16.40 -5.47 6.88
C HIS A 38 -17.01 -5.25 8.26
N ALA A 39 -16.99 -4.01 8.77
CA ALA A 39 -17.63 -3.68 10.05
C ALA A 39 -19.14 -3.90 9.99
N ALA A 40 -19.80 -3.50 8.90
CA ALA A 40 -21.23 -3.72 8.67
C ALA A 40 -21.58 -5.21 8.54
N ALA A 41 -20.66 -6.03 8.02
CA ALA A 41 -20.79 -7.48 7.96
C ALA A 41 -20.37 -8.19 9.28
N HIS A 42 -20.09 -7.44 10.36
CA HIS A 42 -19.59 -7.97 11.64
C HIS A 42 -18.28 -8.76 11.54
N GLN A 43 -17.44 -8.46 10.54
CA GLN A 43 -16.13 -9.08 10.31
C GLN A 43 -15.02 -8.19 10.88
N SER A 44 -14.67 -8.40 12.15
CA SER A 44 -13.72 -7.57 12.89
C SER A 44 -12.32 -7.54 12.26
N THR A 45 -11.79 -8.68 11.81
CA THR A 45 -10.45 -8.74 11.21
C THR A 45 -10.31 -7.84 9.99
N GLY A 46 -11.25 -7.93 9.05
CA GLY A 46 -11.23 -7.10 7.84
C GLY A 46 -11.44 -5.62 8.15
N ALA A 47 -12.28 -5.30 9.13
CA ALA A 47 -12.51 -3.93 9.57
C ALA A 47 -11.23 -3.30 10.17
N ILE A 48 -10.55 -4.02 11.07
CA ILE A 48 -9.32 -3.54 11.72
C ILE A 48 -8.22 -3.32 10.68
N VAL A 49 -7.99 -4.29 9.80
CA VAL A 49 -6.96 -4.20 8.77
C VAL A 49 -7.27 -3.05 7.81
N GLY A 50 -8.52 -2.90 7.37
CA GLY A 50 -8.94 -1.79 6.52
C GLY A 50 -8.71 -0.42 7.17
N VAL A 51 -8.99 -0.27 8.46
CA VAL A 51 -8.70 0.98 9.21
C VAL A 51 -7.21 1.26 9.27
N LEU A 52 -6.38 0.24 9.55
CA LEU A 52 -4.92 0.41 9.60
C LEU A 52 -4.36 0.86 8.25
N VAL A 53 -4.77 0.21 7.16
CA VAL A 53 -4.37 0.55 5.78
C VAL A 53 -4.87 1.94 5.38
N ALA A 54 -6.11 2.30 5.73
CA ALA A 54 -6.61 3.66 5.49
C ALA A 54 -5.80 4.70 6.29
N GLY A 55 -5.41 4.36 7.51
CA GLY A 55 -4.56 5.17 8.37
C GLY A 55 -3.17 5.42 7.78
N THR A 56 -2.56 4.42 7.13
CA THR A 56 -1.28 4.64 6.43
C THR A 56 -1.43 5.62 5.27
N GLY A 57 -2.55 5.56 4.55
CA GLY A 57 -2.87 6.55 3.51
C GLY A 57 -3.02 7.98 4.08
N ALA A 58 -3.66 8.13 5.24
CA ALA A 58 -3.75 9.43 5.92
C ALA A 58 -2.38 9.97 6.36
N ILE A 59 -1.52 9.11 6.90
CA ILE A 59 -0.13 9.47 7.27
C ILE A 59 0.66 9.94 6.05
N GLU A 60 0.49 9.27 4.91
CA GLU A 60 1.16 9.64 3.66
C GLU A 60 0.69 11.01 3.13
N LEU A 61 -0.62 11.27 3.16
CA LEU A 61 -1.17 12.58 2.81
C LEU A 61 -0.68 13.69 3.74
N HIS A 62 -0.51 13.40 5.02
CA HIS A 62 0.07 14.33 5.99
C HIS A 62 1.54 14.63 5.67
N GLY A 63 2.33 13.62 5.28
CA GLY A 63 3.70 13.81 4.81
C GLY A 63 3.78 14.66 3.55
N ALA A 64 2.91 14.38 2.57
CA ALA A 64 2.82 15.18 1.35
C ALA A 64 2.40 16.64 1.64
N SER A 65 1.52 16.87 2.61
CA SER A 65 1.14 18.21 3.04
C SER A 65 2.30 18.98 3.66
N GLN A 66 3.13 18.33 4.48
CA GLN A 66 4.34 18.93 5.06
C GLN A 66 5.34 19.34 3.99
N LEU A 67 5.57 18.47 2.99
CA LEU A 67 6.45 18.80 1.87
C LEU A 67 5.95 19.99 1.06
N ARG A 68 4.63 20.10 0.83
CA ARG A 68 4.04 21.28 0.17
C ARG A 68 4.21 22.58 0.98
N SER A 69 4.32 22.48 2.31
CA SER A 69 4.56 23.63 3.17
C SER A 69 6.05 23.94 3.40
N GLY A 70 6.96 23.32 2.64
CA GLY A 70 8.40 23.55 2.81
C GLY A 70 9.07 22.71 3.91
N ASP A 71 8.35 21.77 4.56
CA ASP A 71 8.89 21.02 5.70
C ASP A 71 9.50 19.68 5.25
N PRO A 72 10.84 19.51 5.30
CA PRO A 72 11.51 18.29 4.85
C PRO A 72 11.17 17.06 5.71
N ARG A 73 10.65 17.24 6.93
CA ARG A 73 10.19 16.13 7.79
C ARG A 73 9.04 15.36 7.15
N GLY A 74 8.35 15.92 6.17
CA GLY A 74 7.38 15.21 5.36
C GLY A 74 7.94 13.91 4.76
N MET A 75 9.22 13.85 4.40
CA MET A 75 9.87 12.63 3.89
C MET A 75 9.95 11.50 4.93
N ASP A 76 10.07 11.81 6.22
CA ASP A 76 10.05 10.80 7.28
C ASP A 76 8.68 10.14 7.39
N TRP A 77 7.62 10.93 7.25
CA TRP A 77 6.25 10.43 7.25
C TRP A 77 5.96 9.53 6.06
N LEU A 78 6.44 9.88 4.85
CA LEU A 78 6.30 9.03 3.66
C LEU A 78 7.02 7.69 3.82
N VAL A 79 8.23 7.66 4.41
CA VAL A 79 8.93 6.38 4.65
C VAL A 79 8.21 5.56 5.71
N ARG A 80 7.77 6.19 6.80
CA ARG A 80 7.07 5.50 7.90
C ARG A 80 5.70 4.95 7.46
N SER A 81 4.95 5.65 6.62
CA SER A 81 3.67 5.14 6.11
C SER A 81 3.84 3.86 5.30
N GLN A 82 4.85 3.81 4.42
CA GLN A 82 5.14 2.63 3.59
C GLN A 82 5.62 1.45 4.44
N LEU A 83 6.46 1.69 5.47
CA LEU A 83 6.88 0.64 6.41
C LEU A 83 5.72 0.14 7.28
N LEU A 84 4.83 1.03 7.72
CA LEU A 84 3.65 0.67 8.48
C LEU A 84 2.66 -0.15 7.63
N LEU A 85 2.47 0.25 6.37
CA LEU A 85 1.61 -0.47 5.43
C LEU A 85 2.19 -1.86 5.13
N LEU A 86 3.49 -1.93 4.88
CA LEU A 86 4.22 -3.18 4.74
C LEU A 86 4.02 -4.11 5.95
N ALA A 87 4.25 -3.61 7.16
CA ALA A 87 4.08 -4.39 8.38
C ALA A 87 2.64 -4.88 8.54
N THR A 88 1.66 -3.99 8.34
CA THR A 88 0.22 -4.29 8.43
C THR A 88 -0.16 -5.42 7.48
N MET A 89 0.23 -5.31 6.21
CA MET A 89 -0.13 -6.29 5.18
C MET A 89 0.61 -7.62 5.35
N LEU A 90 1.88 -7.61 5.79
CA LEU A 90 2.60 -8.86 6.10
C LEU A 90 2.01 -9.58 7.31
N LEU A 91 1.68 -8.87 8.38
CA LEU A 91 1.02 -9.45 9.53
C LEU A 91 -0.36 -10.02 9.16
N TYR A 92 -1.12 -9.29 8.34
CA TYR A 92 -2.40 -9.78 7.83
C TYR A 92 -2.25 -11.04 6.98
N SER A 93 -1.32 -11.05 6.01
CA SER A 93 -1.06 -12.24 5.19
C SER A 93 -0.59 -13.43 6.03
N ALA A 94 0.31 -13.22 7.00
CA ALA A 94 0.77 -14.28 7.89
C ALA A 94 -0.37 -14.83 8.77
N TYR A 95 -1.22 -13.94 9.29
CA TYR A 95 -2.42 -14.34 10.02
C TYR A 95 -3.32 -15.21 9.14
N GLN A 96 -3.61 -14.78 7.91
CA GLN A 96 -4.47 -15.53 7.01
C GLN A 96 -3.87 -16.88 6.60
N LEU A 97 -2.56 -16.96 6.36
CA LEU A 97 -1.88 -18.22 6.06
C LEU A 97 -1.92 -19.23 7.20
N THR A 98 -2.06 -18.77 8.45
CA THR A 98 -2.10 -19.63 9.65
C THR A 98 -3.52 -19.92 10.14
N HIS A 99 -4.51 -19.13 9.73
CA HIS A 99 -5.90 -19.21 10.20
C HIS A 99 -6.87 -19.50 9.05
N PHE A 100 -6.58 -20.53 8.26
CA PHE A 100 -7.54 -21.04 7.28
C PHE A 100 -8.72 -21.71 8.00
N ASP A 101 -9.94 -21.22 7.75
CA ASP A 101 -11.17 -21.82 8.27
C ASP A 101 -11.86 -22.66 7.19
N PRO A 102 -11.91 -24.00 7.35
CA PRO A 102 -12.60 -24.89 6.43
C PRO A 102 -14.09 -24.60 6.28
N ALA A 103 -14.76 -24.03 7.30
CA ALA A 103 -16.17 -23.68 7.23
C ALA A 103 -16.45 -22.63 6.14
N THR A 104 -15.44 -21.83 5.78
CA THR A 104 -15.52 -20.88 4.66
C THR A 104 -15.72 -21.58 3.32
N VAL A 105 -15.23 -22.82 3.16
CA VAL A 105 -15.36 -23.60 1.90
C VAL A 105 -16.82 -23.89 1.60
N GLU A 106 -17.61 -24.21 2.63
CA GLU A 106 -19.04 -24.52 2.49
C GLU A 106 -19.87 -23.31 2.07
N GLN A 107 -19.40 -22.11 2.39
CA GLN A 107 -20.07 -20.85 2.06
C GLN A 107 -19.79 -20.38 0.63
N ILE A 108 -18.83 -20.99 -0.08
CA ILE A 108 -18.49 -20.62 -1.45
C ILE A 108 -19.49 -21.28 -2.43
N PRO A 109 -20.28 -20.48 -3.18
CA PRO A 109 -21.20 -21.03 -4.16
C PRO A 109 -20.43 -21.48 -5.42
N PHE A 110 -20.06 -22.76 -5.47
CA PHE A 110 -19.44 -23.35 -6.66
C PHE A 110 -20.48 -23.65 -7.75
N THR A 111 -20.15 -23.31 -9.00
CA THR A 111 -20.96 -23.71 -10.15
C THR A 111 -20.80 -25.21 -10.43
N PRO A 112 -21.80 -25.87 -11.06
CA PRO A 112 -21.66 -27.27 -11.45
C PRO A 112 -20.42 -27.55 -12.31
N GLU A 113 -20.06 -26.61 -13.19
CA GLU A 113 -18.87 -26.71 -14.03
C GLU A 113 -17.57 -26.70 -13.22
N GLN A 114 -17.47 -25.86 -12.19
CA GLN A 114 -16.31 -25.85 -11.29
C GLN A 114 -16.17 -27.16 -10.52
N LEU A 115 -17.30 -27.75 -10.10
CA LEU A 115 -17.31 -29.03 -9.41
C LEU A 115 -16.85 -30.19 -10.30
N GLU A 116 -17.24 -30.19 -11.57
CA GLU A 116 -16.75 -31.15 -12.55
C GLU A 116 -15.26 -30.98 -12.83
N ALA A 117 -14.76 -29.74 -12.92
CA ALA A 117 -13.33 -29.49 -13.06
C ALA A 117 -12.52 -30.08 -11.90
N PHE A 118 -12.98 -29.94 -10.66
CA PHE A 118 -12.31 -30.56 -9.50
C PHE A 118 -12.22 -32.08 -9.60
N LYS A 119 -13.27 -32.75 -10.13
CA LYS A 119 -13.26 -34.20 -10.37
C LYS A 119 -12.22 -34.59 -11.42
N VAL A 120 -12.11 -33.85 -12.51
CA VAL A 120 -11.12 -34.10 -13.58
C VAL A 120 -9.70 -34.07 -13.03
N TYR A 121 -9.38 -33.11 -12.16
CA TYR A 121 -8.06 -32.98 -11.53
C TYR A 121 -7.90 -33.81 -10.24
N ARG A 122 -8.89 -34.61 -9.86
CA ARG A 122 -8.92 -35.42 -8.62
C ARG A 122 -8.62 -34.60 -7.35
N LEU A 123 -9.11 -33.36 -7.31
CA LEU A 123 -8.99 -32.44 -6.17
C LEU A 123 -10.30 -32.41 -5.39
N SER A 124 -10.24 -32.41 -4.05
CA SER A 124 -11.41 -32.05 -3.25
C SER A 124 -11.60 -30.53 -3.27
N LYS A 125 -12.83 -30.08 -2.98
CA LYS A 125 -13.14 -28.65 -2.87
C LYS A 125 -12.30 -28.00 -1.79
N GLU A 126 -12.15 -28.65 -0.63
CA GLU A 126 -11.34 -28.09 0.46
C GLU A 126 -9.89 -27.91 0.03
N THR A 127 -9.29 -28.90 -0.63
CA THR A 127 -7.90 -28.82 -1.11
C THR A 127 -7.73 -27.71 -2.15
N ALA A 128 -8.66 -27.57 -3.08
CA ALA A 128 -8.61 -26.52 -4.09
C ALA A 128 -8.68 -25.12 -3.47
N VAL A 129 -9.62 -24.91 -2.53
CA VAL A 129 -9.76 -23.61 -1.83
C VAL A 129 -8.56 -23.34 -0.93
N TYR A 130 -8.05 -24.35 -0.23
CA TYR A 130 -6.86 -24.21 0.61
C TYR A 130 -5.64 -23.76 -0.20
N TYR A 131 -5.38 -24.38 -1.37
CA TYR A 131 -4.30 -23.94 -2.23
C TYR A 131 -4.53 -22.55 -2.80
N ALA A 132 -5.76 -22.23 -3.23
CA ALA A 132 -6.09 -20.88 -3.69
C ALA A 132 -5.86 -19.84 -2.59
N HIS A 133 -6.22 -20.15 -1.35
CA HIS A 133 -5.99 -19.31 -0.17
C HIS A 133 -4.50 -19.09 0.08
N ILE A 134 -3.70 -20.15 0.14
CA ILE A 134 -2.24 -20.05 0.33
C ILE A 134 -1.61 -19.22 -0.79
N ILE A 135 -1.92 -19.54 -2.04
CA ILE A 135 -1.35 -18.84 -3.19
C ILE A 135 -1.72 -17.37 -3.11
N SER A 136 -2.99 -17.03 -2.85
CA SER A 136 -3.46 -15.66 -2.77
C SER A 136 -2.72 -14.85 -1.70
N TYR A 137 -2.67 -15.34 -0.46
CA TYR A 137 -2.05 -14.58 0.63
C TYR A 137 -0.51 -14.58 0.58
N THR A 138 0.10 -15.63 0.01
CA THR A 138 1.53 -15.63 -0.30
C THR A 138 1.86 -14.60 -1.37
N THR A 139 1.09 -14.56 -2.46
CA THR A 139 1.26 -13.56 -3.52
C THR A 139 1.06 -12.14 -3.00
N VAL A 140 -0.01 -11.88 -2.24
CA VAL A 140 -0.24 -10.57 -1.62
C VAL A 140 0.93 -10.18 -0.71
N GLY A 141 1.41 -11.11 0.12
CA GLY A 141 2.56 -10.88 1.00
C GLY A 141 3.84 -10.54 0.22
N LEU A 142 4.15 -11.28 -0.85
CA LEU A 142 5.34 -11.06 -1.69
C LEU A 142 5.25 -9.76 -2.48
N VAL A 143 4.10 -9.46 -3.08
CA VAL A 143 3.88 -8.21 -3.82
C VAL A 143 4.01 -7.02 -2.88
N THR A 144 3.43 -7.10 -1.67
CA THR A 144 3.59 -6.08 -0.62
C THR A 144 5.05 -5.93 -0.23
N LEU A 145 5.72 -7.06 0.07
CA LEU A 145 7.16 -7.31 0.06
C LEU A 145 7.94 -6.31 -0.78
N ILE A 146 7.79 -6.54 -2.07
CA ILE A 146 8.56 -5.90 -3.10
C ILE A 146 8.12 -4.45 -3.25
N TYR A 147 6.81 -4.20 -3.41
CA TYR A 147 6.32 -2.86 -3.74
C TYR A 147 6.54 -1.86 -2.61
N GLN A 148 6.08 -2.18 -1.40
CA GLN A 148 6.18 -1.29 -0.24
C GLN A 148 7.63 -1.13 0.22
N GLY A 149 8.43 -2.20 0.14
CA GLY A 149 9.87 -2.13 0.40
C GLY A 149 10.60 -1.23 -0.60
N LEU A 150 10.31 -1.35 -1.90
CA LEU A 150 10.88 -0.49 -2.94
C LEU A 150 10.42 0.96 -2.80
N MET A 151 9.15 1.20 -2.44
CA MET A 151 8.61 2.55 -2.21
C MET A 151 9.25 3.23 -0.99
N ALA A 152 9.39 2.52 0.12
CA ALA A 152 10.11 3.03 1.29
C ALA A 152 11.57 3.38 0.95
N LEU A 153 12.25 2.52 0.19
CA LEU A 153 13.61 2.78 -0.29
C LEU A 153 13.67 3.96 -1.26
N TYR A 154 12.70 4.07 -2.17
CA TYR A 154 12.55 5.18 -3.11
C TYR A 154 12.45 6.51 -2.37
N TYR A 155 11.55 6.62 -1.39
CA TYR A 155 11.43 7.85 -0.59
C TYR A 155 12.69 8.12 0.23
N HIS A 156 13.27 7.09 0.86
CA HIS A 156 14.49 7.26 1.64
C HIS A 156 15.65 7.82 0.79
N ARG A 157 15.85 7.29 -0.42
CA ARG A 157 16.90 7.74 -1.34
C ARG A 157 16.69 9.15 -1.89
N ARG A 158 15.45 9.65 -1.91
CA ARG A 158 15.13 10.99 -2.44
C ARG A 158 15.16 12.11 -1.41
N ARG A 159 15.42 11.81 -0.13
CA ARG A 159 15.47 12.79 0.97
C ARG A 159 16.36 13.99 0.68
N SER A 160 17.60 13.75 0.26
CA SER A 160 18.56 14.84 0.01
C SER A 160 18.11 15.74 -1.15
N ALA A 161 17.66 15.14 -2.26
CA ALA A 161 17.22 15.92 -3.43
C ALA A 161 15.94 16.70 -3.13
N VAL A 162 15.04 16.15 -2.32
CA VAL A 162 13.85 16.86 -1.86
C VAL A 162 14.22 18.02 -0.94
N ALA A 163 15.14 17.83 0.01
CA ALA A 163 15.60 18.92 0.87
C ALA A 163 16.19 20.08 0.05
N THR A 164 17.06 19.79 -0.92
CA THR A 164 17.62 20.80 -1.83
C THR A 164 16.53 21.54 -2.59
N ALA A 165 15.52 20.84 -3.13
CA ALA A 165 14.42 21.48 -3.84
C ALA A 165 13.60 22.44 -2.96
N LEU A 166 13.38 22.08 -1.68
CA LEU A 166 12.66 22.94 -0.74
C LEU A 166 13.49 24.17 -0.35
N ASP A 167 14.80 24.04 -0.22
CA ASP A 167 15.71 25.15 0.05
C ASP A 167 15.77 26.13 -1.15
N GLU A 168 15.81 25.60 -2.38
CA GLU A 168 15.74 26.40 -3.63
C GLU A 168 14.41 27.16 -3.73
N GLU A 169 13.26 26.48 -3.53
CA GLU A 169 11.94 27.14 -3.54
C GLU A 169 11.82 28.23 -2.45
N LEU A 170 12.44 28.02 -1.29
CA LEU A 170 12.47 29.02 -0.22
C LEU A 170 13.32 30.24 -0.61
N PHE A 171 14.48 30.01 -1.22
CA PHE A 171 15.37 31.08 -1.68
C PHE A 171 14.69 31.95 -2.75
N ASP A 172 14.12 31.33 -3.78
CA ASP A 172 13.42 32.03 -4.85
C ASP A 172 12.23 32.85 -4.31
N ALA A 173 11.48 32.30 -3.35
CA ALA A 173 10.36 32.99 -2.72
C ALA A 173 10.75 34.19 -1.82
N LEU A 174 12.03 34.28 -1.42
CA LEU A 174 12.58 35.42 -0.69
C LEU A 174 13.11 36.49 -1.66
N ASP A 175 13.78 36.08 -2.74
CA ASP A 175 14.29 37.00 -3.79
C ASP A 175 13.14 37.76 -4.49
N ASP A 176 12.01 37.10 -4.75
CA ASP A 176 10.81 37.72 -5.34
C ASP A 176 10.12 38.77 -4.43
N ARG A 177 10.53 38.92 -3.16
CA ARG A 177 9.93 39.86 -2.19
C ARG A 177 10.71 41.16 -2.00
N ASP A 178 11.94 41.23 -2.52
CA ASP A 178 12.83 42.41 -2.46
C ASP A 178 12.76 43.24 -3.75
#